data_AF-G1R2F2-F1
#
_entry.id   AF-G1R2F2-F1
#
_cell.length_a   1.000
_cell.length_b   1.000
_cell.length_c   1.000
_cell.angle_alpha   90.00
_cell.angle_beta   90.00
_cell.angle_gamma   90.00
#
_symmetry.space_group_name_H-M   'P 1'
#
loop_
_entity.id
_entity.type
_entity.pdbx_description
1 polymer ?
#
loop_
_entity_poly.entity_id
_entity_poly.type
_entity_poly.pdbx_seq_one_letter_code
_entity_poly.pdbx_strand_id
1 'polypeptide(L)'
;MPPPRQGHCGHHLLLLLALLLPSLPPTRAPVPPGPAAALLQALGLRDAPQGAPRLRPVPPVMWRLFRRRDPQETRSGSRRTSPGVTLQPCHMEELGVAGNIVRHIPDRGAPTRASELASAAGHCPGWTVVFDLSAVEPAERPSRARLELRFAAAAAAAPEGGWELSVAQAVQGAGAGADPGPVLLRQLVPALGPPVRAELLGAAWARNASWPRSLRLALALRPRAPAACARLAEASLLLVTLDPRLCHPLARPRRDAEPVLGGGPGGACRARRLYVSFREVGWHRWVIAPRGFLANYCQGQCALPVALSGSGGPPALNHAVLRALMHAAAPGAADLPCCVPARLSPISVLFFDNSDNVVLRQYEDMVVDECGCR
;
A
#
# COMPACT_ATOMS: atom_id res chain seq x y z
N MET A 1 60.54 -2.71 -53.50
CA MET A 1 60.15 -3.18 -52.15
C MET A 1 58.64 -2.96 -51.99
N PRO A 2 57.85 -4.01 -51.72
CA PRO A 2 56.38 -3.96 -51.52
C PRO A 2 56.06 -3.90 -49.99
N PRO A 3 54.83 -4.16 -49.43
CA PRO A 3 53.41 -4.18 -49.86
C PRO A 3 52.52 -3.35 -48.82
N PRO A 4 51.19 -3.52 -48.56
CA PRO A 4 50.21 -4.47 -49.10
C PRO A 4 48.80 -3.97 -49.49
N ARG A 5 48.15 -4.88 -50.25
CA ARG A 5 46.73 -5.01 -50.58
C ARG A 5 45.84 -5.05 -49.33
N GLN A 6 44.65 -4.47 -49.42
CA GLN A 6 43.49 -4.86 -48.61
C GLN A 6 42.23 -4.96 -49.48
N GLY A 7 41.44 -5.98 -49.16
CA GLY A 7 40.51 -6.66 -50.04
C GLY A 7 39.21 -5.90 -50.31
N HIS A 8 38.74 -6.02 -51.55
CA HIS A 8 37.32 -5.91 -51.87
C HIS A 8 36.60 -7.13 -51.30
N CYS A 9 35.79 -6.96 -50.26
CA CYS A 9 34.70 -7.88 -49.93
C CYS A 9 33.71 -7.23 -48.94
N GLY A 10 32.43 -7.12 -49.33
CA GLY A 10 31.32 -7.09 -48.37
C GLY A 10 30.74 -5.74 -47.96
N HIS A 11 30.42 -4.81 -48.87
CA HIS A 11 29.60 -3.64 -48.53
C HIS A 11 28.31 -3.44 -49.36
N HIS A 12 28.14 -4.14 -50.48
CA HIS A 12 26.93 -3.97 -51.31
C HIS A 12 25.74 -4.87 -50.94
N LEU A 13 25.93 -5.91 -50.12
CA LEU A 13 24.84 -6.83 -49.76
C LEU A 13 24.04 -6.42 -48.52
N LEU A 14 24.54 -5.48 -47.71
CA LEU A 14 23.87 -5.01 -46.48
C LEU A 14 22.92 -3.82 -46.71
N LEU A 15 23.08 -3.09 -47.81
CA LEU A 15 22.23 -1.94 -48.14
C LEU A 15 20.89 -2.32 -48.79
N LEU A 16 20.77 -3.52 -49.37
CA LEU A 16 19.53 -3.99 -50.02
C LEU A 16 18.55 -4.69 -49.06
N LEU A 17 18.99 -5.10 -47.87
CA LEU A 17 18.13 -5.75 -46.87
C LEU A 17 17.40 -4.76 -45.94
N ALA A 18 17.79 -3.48 -45.93
CA ALA A 18 17.12 -2.44 -45.13
C ALA A 18 15.82 -1.92 -45.75
N LEU A 19 15.54 -2.23 -47.02
CA LEU A 19 14.37 -1.75 -47.76
C LEU A 19 13.14 -2.67 -47.69
N LEU A 20 13.23 -3.80 -46.96
CA LEU A 20 12.13 -4.77 -46.81
C LEU A 20 11.55 -4.84 -45.39
N LEU A 21 11.95 -3.95 -44.47
CA LEU A 21 11.30 -3.85 -43.18
C LEU A 21 9.99 -3.04 -43.34
N PRO A 22 8.81 -3.64 -43.09
CA PRO A 22 7.56 -2.89 -43.09
C PRO A 22 7.68 -1.75 -42.07
N SER A 23 7.43 -0.53 -42.52
CA SER A 23 7.37 0.64 -41.65
C SER A 23 6.31 0.40 -40.58
N LEU A 24 6.75 0.20 -39.33
CA LEU A 24 5.84 0.21 -38.20
C LEU A 24 5.10 1.56 -38.21
N PRO A 25 3.76 1.58 -38.16
CA PRO A 25 3.03 2.82 -38.07
C PRO A 25 3.49 3.57 -36.81
N PRO A 26 3.50 4.92 -36.83
CA PRO A 26 3.90 5.70 -35.67
C PRO A 26 3.03 5.27 -34.50
N THR A 27 3.67 4.67 -33.49
CA THR A 27 3.06 4.40 -32.20
C THR A 27 2.58 5.75 -31.69
N ARG A 28 1.26 5.97 -31.71
CA ARG A 28 0.65 7.11 -31.02
C ARG A 28 1.21 7.11 -29.61
N ALA A 29 1.94 8.18 -29.25
CA ALA A 29 2.33 8.40 -27.87
C ALA A 29 1.06 8.26 -27.01
N PRO A 30 1.09 7.47 -25.92
CA PRO A 30 -0.08 7.32 -25.07
C PRO A 30 -0.50 8.72 -24.62
N VAL A 31 -1.77 9.05 -24.87
CA VAL A 31 -2.39 10.31 -24.44
C VAL A 31 -2.07 10.49 -22.95
N PRO A 32 -1.52 11.64 -22.53
CA PRO A 32 -1.21 11.85 -21.12
C PRO A 32 -2.49 11.65 -20.31
N PRO A 33 -2.44 10.85 -19.23
CA PRO A 33 -3.61 10.63 -18.40
C PRO A 33 -4.16 11.97 -17.94
N GLY A 34 -5.48 12.16 -18.03
CA GLY A 34 -6.13 13.34 -17.46
C GLY A 34 -5.77 13.49 -15.97
N PRO A 35 -5.91 14.68 -15.37
CA PRO A 35 -5.42 14.97 -14.02
C PRO A 35 -5.92 13.99 -12.95
N ALA A 36 -7.15 13.48 -13.09
CA ALA A 36 -7.69 12.44 -12.21
C ALA A 36 -6.97 11.09 -12.34
N ALA A 37 -6.63 10.67 -13.55
CA ALA A 37 -5.91 9.42 -13.81
C ALA A 37 -4.43 9.53 -13.38
N ALA A 38 -3.80 10.69 -13.56
CA ALA A 38 -2.46 10.95 -13.05
C ALA A 38 -2.40 10.88 -11.51
N LEU A 39 -3.43 11.41 -10.83
CA LEU A 39 -3.54 11.33 -9.38
C LEU A 39 -3.75 9.88 -8.90
N LEU A 40 -4.59 9.09 -9.56
CA LEU A 40 -4.76 7.67 -9.23
C LEU A 40 -3.47 6.88 -9.43
N GLN A 41 -2.72 7.15 -10.52
CA GLN A 41 -1.41 6.56 -10.76
C GLN A 41 -0.38 6.96 -9.68
N ALA A 42 -0.37 8.22 -9.25
CA ALA A 42 0.47 8.68 -8.13
C ALA A 42 0.12 7.95 -6.83
N LEU A 43 -1.16 7.64 -6.63
CA LEU A 43 -1.63 6.79 -5.54
C LEU A 43 -1.43 5.28 -5.81
N GLY A 44 -0.71 4.91 -6.86
CA GLY A 44 -0.51 3.53 -7.32
C GLY A 44 -1.81 2.72 -7.33
N LEU A 45 -2.89 3.34 -7.76
CA LEU A 45 -4.16 2.72 -8.12
C LEU A 45 -4.24 2.73 -9.64
N ARG A 46 -4.47 1.57 -10.25
CA ARG A 46 -4.59 1.46 -11.71
C ARG A 46 -5.86 2.16 -12.22
N ASP A 47 -6.96 1.96 -11.48
CA ASP A 47 -8.27 2.53 -11.74
C ASP A 47 -8.96 2.90 -10.42
N ALA A 48 -9.93 3.82 -10.47
CA ALA A 48 -10.76 4.12 -9.32
C ALA A 48 -11.63 2.90 -8.96
N PRO A 49 -11.66 2.46 -7.69
CA PRO A 49 -12.51 1.35 -7.30
C PRO A 49 -14.00 1.60 -7.54
N GLN A 50 -14.74 0.54 -7.87
CA GLN A 50 -16.15 0.61 -8.27
C GLN A 50 -17.09 1.13 -7.16
N GLY A 51 -16.64 1.15 -5.90
CA GLY A 51 -17.36 1.71 -4.75
C GLY A 51 -17.28 0.79 -3.53
N ALA A 52 -17.73 1.30 -2.38
CA ALA A 52 -17.81 0.56 -1.14
C ALA A 52 -19.02 -0.40 -1.19
N PRO A 53 -18.82 -1.69 -0.90
CA PRO A 53 -19.92 -2.64 -0.79
C PRO A 53 -20.91 -2.23 0.31
N ARG A 54 -22.22 -2.26 0.02
CA ARG A 54 -23.27 -1.77 0.92
C ARG A 54 -23.44 -2.56 2.22
N LEU A 55 -22.96 -3.81 2.27
CA LEU A 55 -23.26 -4.77 3.34
C LEU A 55 -22.02 -5.25 4.12
N ARG A 56 -20.83 -4.72 3.82
CA ARG A 56 -19.58 -5.23 4.42
C ARG A 56 -19.02 -4.24 5.43
N PRO A 57 -19.07 -4.54 6.74
CA PRO A 57 -18.47 -3.68 7.76
C PRO A 57 -16.94 -3.75 7.70
N VAL A 58 -16.29 -2.65 8.05
CA VAL A 58 -14.83 -2.57 8.15
C VAL A 58 -14.38 -3.25 9.46
N PRO A 59 -13.46 -4.23 9.41
CA PRO A 59 -12.99 -4.92 10.60
C PRO A 59 -12.41 -3.96 11.65
N PRO A 60 -12.67 -4.17 12.95
CA PRO A 60 -12.17 -3.28 14.01
C PRO A 60 -10.65 -3.12 14.05
N VAL A 61 -9.90 -4.14 13.60
CA VAL A 61 -8.44 -4.08 13.48
C VAL A 61 -7.99 -3.01 12.48
N MET A 62 -8.72 -2.83 11.38
CA MET A 62 -8.38 -1.83 10.35
C MET A 62 -8.63 -0.41 10.86
N TRP A 63 -9.72 -0.20 11.60
CA TRP A 63 -9.99 1.07 12.28
C TRP A 63 -8.94 1.40 13.35
N ARG A 64 -8.47 0.40 14.10
CA ARG A 64 -7.42 0.59 15.11
C ARG A 64 -6.11 1.03 14.45
N LEU A 65 -5.70 0.32 13.39
CA LEU A 65 -4.48 0.63 12.63
C LEU A 65 -4.56 2.03 12.00
N PHE A 66 -5.72 2.41 11.44
CA PHE A 66 -5.92 3.74 10.84
C PHE A 66 -5.77 4.87 11.88
N ARG A 67 -6.52 4.81 12.99
CA ARG A 67 -6.56 5.90 13.99
C ARG A 67 -5.22 6.15 14.69
N ARG A 68 -4.40 5.12 14.84
CA ARG A 68 -3.05 5.25 15.41
C ARG A 68 -2.08 5.98 14.49
N ARG A 69 -2.30 5.86 13.17
CA ARG A 69 -1.43 6.42 12.14
C ARG A 69 -1.87 7.79 11.66
N ASP A 70 -3.13 8.14 11.84
CA ASP A 70 -3.67 9.44 11.41
C ASP A 70 -3.09 10.59 12.27
N PRO A 71 -2.23 11.46 11.70
CA PRO A 71 -1.68 12.61 12.42
C PRO A 71 -2.76 13.64 12.79
N GLN A 72 -3.91 13.68 12.09
CA GLN A 72 -4.98 14.63 12.37
C GLN A 72 -5.85 14.22 13.55
N GLU A 73 -6.09 12.92 13.77
CA GLU A 73 -6.80 12.44 14.97
C GLU A 73 -5.91 12.49 16.23
N THR A 74 -4.61 12.25 16.09
CA THR A 74 -3.66 12.33 17.22
C THR A 74 -3.45 13.76 17.74
N ARG A 75 -3.61 14.79 16.90
CA ARG A 75 -3.60 16.21 17.34
C ARG A 75 -4.85 16.63 18.13
N SER A 76 -5.94 15.89 18.01
CA SER A 76 -7.21 16.20 18.70
C SER A 76 -7.29 15.58 20.11
N GLY A 77 -6.37 14.68 20.45
CA GLY A 77 -6.25 14.09 21.78
C GLY A 77 -5.10 14.71 22.56
N SER A 78 -5.40 15.58 23.54
CA SER A 78 -4.41 16.04 24.52
C SER A 78 -3.89 14.86 25.33
N ARG A 79 -2.70 14.32 24.97
CA ARG A 79 -1.78 13.62 25.87
C ARG A 79 -0.40 13.50 25.23
N ARG A 80 0.54 14.23 25.83
CA ARG A 80 2.01 14.13 25.74
C ARG A 80 2.51 12.85 25.03
N THR A 81 2.87 12.97 23.76
CA THR A 81 3.84 12.07 23.13
C THR A 81 5.22 12.69 23.26
N SER A 82 6.18 11.92 23.80
CA SER A 82 7.57 12.33 23.93
C SER A 82 8.14 12.77 22.57
N PRO A 83 8.89 13.89 22.51
CA PRO A 83 9.53 14.32 21.28
C PRO A 83 10.71 13.38 21.02
N GLY A 84 10.60 12.47 20.05
CA GLY A 84 11.75 11.65 19.65
C GLY A 84 11.51 10.32 18.95
N VAL A 85 10.27 9.82 18.80
CA VAL A 85 10.05 8.65 17.95
C VAL A 85 9.85 9.12 16.51
N THR A 86 10.93 9.16 15.75
CA THR A 86 10.84 9.22 14.29
C THR A 86 10.08 7.99 13.81
N LEU A 87 8.81 8.15 13.43
CA LEU A 87 8.06 7.11 12.72
C LEU A 87 8.93 6.68 11.54
N GLN A 88 9.45 5.45 11.57
CA GLN A 88 10.26 4.97 10.46
C GLN A 88 9.37 4.89 9.21
N PRO A 89 9.79 5.50 8.09
CA PRO A 89 9.06 5.40 6.84
C PRO A 89 8.79 3.94 6.51
N CYS A 90 7.55 3.64 6.15
CA CYS A 90 7.14 2.29 5.77
C CYS A 90 7.37 1.21 6.82
N HIS A 91 7.21 1.54 8.11
CA HIS A 91 7.16 0.57 9.19
C HIS A 91 5.80 0.59 9.89
N MET A 92 5.25 -0.60 10.18
CA MET A 92 4.02 -0.77 10.96
C MET A 92 4.34 -1.16 12.39
N GLU A 93 4.48 -0.19 13.27
CA GLU A 93 4.86 -0.41 14.66
C GLU A 93 3.90 -1.35 15.40
N GLU A 94 2.57 -1.20 15.24
CA GLU A 94 1.59 -2.08 15.89
C GLU A 94 1.70 -3.55 15.45
N LEU A 95 2.17 -3.78 14.23
CA LEU A 95 2.37 -5.12 13.71
C LEU A 95 3.85 -5.56 13.84
N GLY A 96 4.76 -4.66 14.19
CA GLY A 96 6.20 -4.93 14.27
C GLY A 96 6.79 -5.45 12.95
N VAL A 97 6.29 -4.96 11.81
CA VAL A 97 6.76 -5.37 10.47
C VAL A 97 6.97 -4.16 9.57
N ALA A 98 7.93 -4.27 8.66
CA ALA A 98 8.01 -3.35 7.54
C ALA A 98 6.73 -3.45 6.70
N GLY A 99 6.24 -2.33 6.17
CA GLY A 99 5.04 -2.29 5.35
C GLY A 99 4.35 -0.94 5.36
N ASN A 100 3.87 -0.55 4.20
CA ASN A 100 3.05 0.64 3.98
C ASN A 100 1.64 0.32 3.49
N ILE A 101 1.32 -0.97 3.26
CA ILE A 101 0.01 -1.43 2.81
C ILE A 101 -0.45 -2.60 3.68
N VAL A 102 -1.67 -2.49 4.22
CA VAL A 102 -2.37 -3.53 4.98
C VAL A 102 -3.63 -3.89 4.23
N ARG A 103 -3.88 -5.17 4.01
CA ARG A 103 -5.12 -5.66 3.43
C ARG A 103 -5.77 -6.65 4.39
N HIS A 104 -7.06 -6.48 4.63
CA HIS A 104 -7.90 -7.49 5.23
C HIS A 104 -8.73 -8.14 4.12
N ILE A 105 -8.39 -9.38 3.80
CA ILE A 105 -8.91 -10.13 2.66
C ILE A 105 -9.85 -11.22 3.21
N PRO A 106 -11.18 -11.07 3.04
CA PRO A 106 -12.14 -12.05 3.50
C PRO A 106 -12.12 -13.32 2.64
N ASP A 107 -12.56 -14.43 3.19
CA ASP A 107 -12.87 -15.62 2.40
C ASP A 107 -13.97 -15.34 1.35
N ARG A 108 -13.74 -15.80 0.12
CA ARG A 108 -14.65 -15.76 -1.02
C ARG A 108 -15.29 -17.12 -1.32
N GLY A 109 -14.89 -18.17 -0.59
CA GLY A 109 -15.39 -19.52 -0.73
C GLY A 109 -16.91 -19.60 -0.58
N ALA A 110 -17.54 -20.43 -1.42
CA ALA A 110 -18.94 -20.79 -1.30
C ALA A 110 -19.20 -21.38 0.11
N PRO A 111 -20.45 -21.30 0.63
CA PRO A 111 -20.80 -22.01 1.86
C PRO A 111 -20.42 -23.48 1.64
N THR A 112 -19.44 -23.94 2.40
CA THR A 112 -19.05 -25.35 2.43
C THR A 112 -20.31 -26.11 2.83
N ARG A 113 -20.96 -26.77 1.85
CA ARG A 113 -21.85 -27.88 2.17
C ARG A 113 -20.96 -28.82 2.96
N ALA A 114 -21.16 -28.86 4.28
CA ALA A 114 -20.63 -29.93 5.09
C ALA A 114 -21.03 -31.21 4.36
N SER A 115 -20.05 -32.04 3.99
CA SER A 115 -20.38 -33.39 3.55
C SER A 115 -20.98 -34.07 4.78
N GLU A 116 -22.32 -34.06 4.88
CA GLU A 116 -23.09 -34.70 5.96
C GLU A 116 -22.76 -36.20 6.07
N LEU A 117 -22.10 -36.78 5.06
CA LEU A 117 -21.65 -38.17 5.05
C LEU A 117 -20.40 -38.46 5.90
N ALA A 118 -19.59 -37.47 6.31
CA ALA A 118 -18.34 -37.73 7.05
C ALA A 118 -18.52 -37.86 8.58
N SER A 119 -19.69 -37.47 9.11
CA SER A 119 -19.99 -37.56 10.55
C SER A 119 -20.14 -39.00 11.06
N ALA A 120 -20.23 -40.00 10.18
CA ALA A 120 -20.36 -41.40 10.57
C ALA A 120 -19.03 -42.08 10.97
N ALA A 121 -17.86 -41.46 10.71
CA ALA A 121 -16.55 -42.11 10.87
C ALA A 121 -15.58 -41.44 11.86
N GLY A 122 -16.05 -40.54 12.74
CA GLY A 122 -15.18 -39.86 13.72
C GLY A 122 -14.18 -38.85 13.12
N HIS A 123 -14.36 -38.45 11.86
CA HIS A 123 -13.50 -37.48 11.18
C HIS A 123 -14.18 -36.10 11.13
N CYS A 124 -13.53 -35.07 11.66
CA CYS A 124 -14.06 -33.71 11.59
C CYS A 124 -14.02 -33.16 10.16
N PRO A 125 -15.04 -32.38 9.74
CA PRO A 125 -15.12 -31.82 8.40
C PRO A 125 -13.96 -30.85 8.16
N GLY A 126 -13.36 -30.94 6.97
CA GLY A 126 -12.41 -29.94 6.48
C GLY A 126 -13.12 -28.77 5.79
N TRP A 127 -12.41 -27.65 5.66
CA TRP A 127 -12.90 -26.45 4.97
C TRP A 127 -11.95 -26.05 3.86
N THR A 128 -12.48 -25.47 2.80
CA THR A 128 -11.68 -24.85 1.74
C THR A 128 -12.00 -23.37 1.71
N VAL A 129 -10.99 -22.54 1.93
CA VAL A 129 -11.10 -21.08 1.89
C VAL A 129 -10.34 -20.52 0.69
N VAL A 130 -10.85 -19.44 0.12
CA VAL A 130 -10.32 -18.82 -1.09
C VAL A 130 -10.16 -17.32 -0.86
N PHE A 131 -8.93 -16.82 -0.96
CA PHE A 131 -8.60 -15.40 -0.83
C PHE A 131 -8.26 -14.82 -2.21
N ASP A 132 -8.89 -13.71 -2.56
CA ASP A 132 -8.60 -12.97 -3.79
C ASP A 132 -7.46 -11.98 -3.55
N LEU A 133 -6.34 -12.21 -4.24
CA LEU A 133 -5.11 -11.42 -4.15
C LEU A 133 -4.84 -10.64 -5.45
N SER A 134 -5.82 -10.54 -6.35
CA SER A 134 -5.69 -9.88 -7.65
C SER A 134 -5.29 -8.40 -7.55
N ALA A 135 -5.57 -7.75 -6.41
CA ALA A 135 -5.21 -6.37 -6.12
C ALA A 135 -3.82 -6.18 -5.50
N VAL A 136 -3.04 -7.26 -5.34
CA VAL A 136 -1.64 -7.19 -4.89
C VAL A 136 -0.73 -7.03 -6.10
N GLU A 137 0.02 -5.93 -6.16
CA GLU A 137 0.90 -5.66 -7.29
C GLU A 137 2.15 -6.55 -7.25
N PRO A 138 2.72 -6.93 -8.41
CA PRO A 138 3.92 -7.76 -8.47
C PRO A 138 5.16 -7.13 -7.82
N ALA A 139 5.20 -5.80 -7.73
CA ALA A 139 6.29 -5.06 -7.09
C ALA A 139 6.24 -5.11 -5.55
N GLU A 140 5.09 -5.49 -4.97
CA GLU A 140 4.88 -5.51 -3.53
C GLU A 140 5.54 -6.73 -2.88
N ARG A 141 6.36 -6.47 -1.86
CA ARG A 141 7.05 -7.52 -1.09
C ARG A 141 6.22 -7.89 0.14
N PRO A 142 5.91 -9.17 0.38
CA PRO A 142 5.26 -9.59 1.62
C PRO A 142 6.13 -9.33 2.83
N SER A 143 5.53 -8.80 3.89
CA SER A 143 6.17 -8.69 5.20
C SER A 143 5.39 -9.42 6.29
N ARG A 144 4.09 -9.68 6.09
CA ARG A 144 3.29 -10.60 6.91
C ARG A 144 2.10 -11.14 6.14
N ALA A 145 1.77 -12.40 6.36
CA ALA A 145 0.53 -13.02 5.90
C ALA A 145 -0.06 -13.86 7.03
N ARG A 146 -1.07 -13.32 7.71
CA ARG A 146 -1.68 -13.95 8.89
C ARG A 146 -3.10 -14.39 8.57
N LEU A 147 -3.34 -15.69 8.64
CA LEU A 147 -4.68 -16.27 8.57
C LEU A 147 -5.36 -16.10 9.93
N GLU A 148 -6.55 -15.53 9.95
CA GLU A 148 -7.41 -15.39 11.12
C GLU A 148 -8.68 -16.24 10.93
N LEU A 149 -8.92 -17.18 11.84
CA LEU A 149 -10.06 -18.10 11.81
C LEU A 149 -10.91 -17.90 13.05
N ARG A 150 -12.22 -17.75 12.87
CA ARG A 150 -13.20 -17.74 13.96
C ARG A 150 -14.05 -19.00 13.87
N PHE A 151 -14.12 -19.73 14.97
CA PHE A 151 -14.97 -20.90 15.07
C PHE A 151 -16.23 -20.54 15.86
N ALA A 152 -17.38 -21.06 15.44
CA ALA A 152 -18.58 -20.98 16.25
C ALA A 152 -18.31 -21.75 17.56
N ALA A 153 -18.67 -21.16 18.70
CA ALA A 153 -18.42 -21.74 20.02
C ALA A 153 -18.89 -23.21 20.04
N ALA A 154 -17.94 -24.14 20.19
CA ALA A 154 -18.29 -25.53 20.45
C ALA A 154 -18.94 -25.58 21.83
N ALA A 155 -20.16 -26.13 21.92
CA ALA A 155 -20.95 -26.18 23.15
C ALA A 155 -20.40 -27.13 24.22
N ALA A 156 -19.12 -27.50 24.18
CA ALA A 156 -18.50 -28.44 25.10
C ALA A 156 -17.10 -27.98 25.49
N ALA A 157 -16.70 -28.29 26.72
CA ALA A 157 -15.37 -28.01 27.27
C ALA A 157 -14.27 -28.36 26.26
N ALA A 158 -13.22 -27.53 26.20
CA ALA A 158 -12.09 -27.78 25.30
C ALA A 158 -11.54 -29.20 25.55
N PRO A 159 -11.28 -29.99 24.48
CA PRO A 159 -10.72 -31.33 24.64
C PRO A 159 -9.41 -31.25 25.44
N GLU A 160 -9.15 -32.25 26.29
CA GLU A 160 -7.87 -32.37 26.96
C GLU A 160 -6.75 -32.41 25.90
N GLY A 161 -5.82 -31.45 25.98
CA GLY A 161 -4.75 -31.29 24.99
C GLY A 161 -5.10 -30.42 23.77
N GLY A 162 -6.31 -29.87 23.68
CA GLY A 162 -6.71 -28.89 22.67
C GLY A 162 -6.92 -29.44 21.26
N TRP A 163 -6.82 -28.55 20.28
CA TRP A 163 -7.04 -28.84 18.87
C TRP A 163 -5.73 -28.75 18.08
N GLU A 164 -5.60 -29.52 17.02
CA GLU A 164 -4.54 -29.38 16.03
C GLU A 164 -5.12 -28.81 14.73
N LEU A 165 -4.68 -27.62 14.34
CA LEU A 165 -4.99 -27.00 13.07
C LEU A 165 -3.93 -27.40 12.05
N SER A 166 -4.37 -27.98 10.93
CA SER A 166 -3.54 -28.19 9.75
C SER A 166 -4.00 -27.28 8.62
N VAL A 167 -3.07 -26.55 8.03
CA VAL A 167 -3.27 -25.70 6.85
C VAL A 167 -2.48 -26.30 5.70
N ALA A 168 -3.15 -26.62 4.60
CA ALA A 168 -2.54 -27.16 3.39
C ALA A 168 -2.92 -26.33 2.16
N GLN A 169 -2.11 -26.42 1.12
CA GLN A 169 -2.45 -25.81 -0.17
C GLN A 169 -3.52 -26.67 -0.86
N ALA A 170 -4.61 -26.05 -1.32
CA ALA A 170 -5.64 -26.78 -2.07
C ALA A 170 -5.27 -26.87 -3.56
N VAL A 171 -5.31 -28.08 -4.13
CA VAL A 171 -5.05 -28.32 -5.55
C VAL A 171 -6.26 -27.90 -6.40
N GLN A 172 -6.04 -27.35 -7.60
CA GLN A 172 -7.10 -26.94 -8.52
C GLN A 172 -7.91 -28.15 -9.03
N GLY A 173 -9.24 -28.04 -9.09
CA GLY A 173 -10.14 -29.05 -9.70
C GLY A 173 -10.82 -30.02 -8.72
N ALA A 174 -10.68 -29.76 -7.43
CA ALA A 174 -10.91 -30.75 -6.39
C ALA A 174 -12.11 -30.33 -5.52
N GLY A 175 -13.25 -31.03 -5.69
CA GLY A 175 -14.47 -30.80 -4.91
C GLY A 175 -14.29 -31.12 -3.42
N ALA A 176 -15.37 -30.94 -2.64
CA ALA A 176 -15.41 -31.28 -1.23
C ALA A 176 -15.02 -32.75 -1.01
N GLY A 177 -13.77 -33.00 -0.58
CA GLY A 177 -13.23 -34.35 -0.37
C GLY A 177 -11.95 -34.69 -1.15
N ALA A 178 -11.37 -33.76 -1.90
CA ALA A 178 -10.08 -34.02 -2.55
C ALA A 178 -8.88 -33.97 -1.60
N ASP A 179 -7.85 -34.73 -1.95
CA ASP A 179 -6.63 -34.84 -1.15
C ASP A 179 -5.98 -33.45 -0.95
N PRO A 180 -5.71 -33.07 0.31
CA PRO A 180 -5.00 -31.84 0.58
C PRO A 180 -3.61 -31.92 -0.06
N GLY A 181 -3.18 -30.84 -0.71
CA GLY A 181 -1.80 -30.71 -1.17
C GLY A 181 -0.82 -30.68 0.01
N PRO A 182 0.45 -30.27 -0.23
CA PRO A 182 1.44 -30.23 0.84
C PRO A 182 0.94 -29.39 2.03
N VAL A 183 1.08 -29.95 3.24
CA VAL A 183 0.74 -29.25 4.48
C VAL A 183 1.75 -28.12 4.68
N LEU A 184 1.23 -26.90 4.73
CA LEU A 184 2.01 -25.68 4.90
C LEU A 184 2.34 -25.44 6.37
N LEU A 185 1.39 -25.71 7.27
CA LEU A 185 1.52 -25.44 8.70
C LEU A 185 0.69 -26.43 9.51
N ARG A 186 1.25 -26.87 10.64
CA ARG A 186 0.49 -27.47 11.74
C ARG A 186 0.68 -26.63 13.01
N GLN A 187 -0.41 -26.34 13.70
CA GLN A 187 -0.40 -25.49 14.88
C GLN A 187 -1.34 -26.04 15.94
N LEU A 188 -0.87 -26.08 17.18
CA LEU A 188 -1.70 -26.39 18.34
C LEU A 188 -2.58 -25.18 18.69
N VAL A 189 -3.87 -25.44 18.93
CA VAL A 189 -4.88 -24.45 19.27
C VAL A 189 -5.50 -24.83 20.61
N PRO A 190 -5.08 -24.19 21.71
CA PRO A 190 -5.55 -24.54 23.05
C PRO A 190 -7.04 -24.26 23.27
N ALA A 191 -7.56 -23.19 22.65
CA ALA A 191 -8.95 -22.74 22.81
C ALA A 191 -9.47 -22.09 21.53
N LEU A 192 -10.80 -22.19 21.31
CA LEU A 192 -11.49 -21.68 20.12
C LEU A 192 -12.32 -20.40 20.38
N GLY A 193 -12.21 -19.82 21.58
CA GLY A 193 -12.88 -18.55 21.93
C GLY A 193 -12.31 -17.33 21.19
N PRO A 194 -11.00 -17.04 21.30
CA PRO A 194 -10.37 -16.00 20.49
C PRO A 194 -10.19 -16.45 19.03
N PRO A 195 -10.06 -15.51 18.08
CA PRO A 195 -9.72 -15.86 16.70
C PRO A 195 -8.36 -16.56 16.67
N VAL A 196 -8.32 -17.73 16.05
CA VAL A 196 -7.12 -18.52 15.85
C VAL A 196 -6.28 -17.85 14.78
N ARG A 197 -5.01 -17.59 15.08
CA ARG A 197 -4.07 -16.91 14.16
C ARG A 197 -2.98 -17.87 13.73
N ALA A 198 -2.72 -17.92 12.43
CA ALA A 198 -1.66 -18.72 11.82
C ALA A 198 -0.85 -17.85 10.85
N GLU A 199 0.47 -17.82 11.02
CA GLU A 199 1.37 -17.11 10.10
C GLU A 199 1.71 -18.01 8.92
N LEU A 200 1.39 -17.56 7.71
CA LEU A 200 1.59 -18.30 6.46
C LEU A 200 2.78 -17.80 5.65
N LEU A 201 3.42 -16.72 6.08
CA LEU A 201 4.57 -16.17 5.39
C LEU A 201 5.74 -17.18 5.38
N GLY A 202 6.34 -17.43 4.21
CA GLY A 202 7.40 -18.42 4.05
C GLY A 202 6.90 -19.84 3.79
N ALA A 203 5.75 -20.22 4.36
CA ALA A 203 5.11 -21.51 4.11
C ALA A 203 4.29 -21.50 2.81
N ALA A 204 3.46 -20.47 2.61
CA ALA A 204 2.62 -20.32 1.41
C ALA A 204 3.32 -19.56 0.27
N TRP A 205 4.37 -18.79 0.58
CA TRP A 205 5.09 -17.97 -0.39
C TRP A 205 6.58 -17.94 -0.12
N ALA A 206 7.38 -18.25 -1.15
CA ALA A 206 8.80 -17.97 -1.15
C ALA A 206 9.05 -16.45 -1.27
N ARG A 207 10.15 -15.95 -0.68
CA ARG A 207 10.47 -14.51 -0.64
C ARG A 207 10.58 -13.85 -2.03
N ASN A 208 10.82 -14.64 -3.08
CA ASN A 208 11.02 -14.18 -4.46
C ASN A 208 9.89 -14.62 -5.40
N ALA A 209 8.85 -15.28 -4.90
CA ALA A 209 7.73 -15.73 -5.72
C ALA A 209 6.76 -14.57 -5.97
N SER A 210 6.21 -14.52 -7.18
CA SER A 210 5.12 -13.61 -7.51
C SER A 210 3.84 -14.02 -6.78
N TRP A 211 2.98 -13.04 -6.48
CA TRP A 211 1.69 -13.30 -5.86
C TRP A 211 0.76 -14.07 -6.81
N PRO A 212 0.17 -15.20 -6.37
CA PRO A 212 -0.90 -15.83 -7.11
C PRO A 212 -2.12 -14.90 -7.06
N ARG A 213 -2.93 -14.86 -8.13
CA ARG A 213 -4.17 -14.06 -8.14
C ARG A 213 -5.20 -14.55 -7.13
N SER A 214 -5.21 -15.85 -6.82
CA SER A 214 -6.08 -16.45 -5.82
C SER A 214 -5.30 -17.43 -4.96
N LEU A 215 -5.41 -17.33 -3.65
CA LEU A 215 -4.87 -18.32 -2.71
C LEU A 215 -6.00 -19.24 -2.24
N ARG A 216 -5.82 -20.56 -2.42
CA ARG A 216 -6.76 -21.57 -1.94
C ARG A 216 -6.11 -22.42 -0.86
N LEU A 217 -6.73 -22.49 0.31
CA LEU A 217 -6.23 -23.27 1.44
C LEU A 217 -7.26 -24.33 1.85
N ALA A 218 -6.76 -25.53 2.11
CA ALA A 218 -7.50 -26.58 2.79
C ALA A 218 -7.17 -26.51 4.29
N LEU A 219 -8.21 -26.40 5.12
CA LEU A 219 -8.13 -26.31 6.56
C LEU A 219 -8.72 -27.57 7.18
N ALA A 220 -8.04 -28.16 8.15
CA ALA A 220 -8.61 -29.21 8.98
C ALA A 220 -8.29 -28.91 10.45
N LEU A 221 -9.29 -29.10 11.31
CA LEU A 221 -9.14 -28.94 12.76
C LEU A 221 -9.49 -30.27 13.41
N ARG A 222 -8.50 -30.91 14.04
CA ARG A 222 -8.67 -32.22 14.68
C ARG A 222 -8.55 -32.08 16.20
N PRO A 223 -9.47 -32.63 17.00
CA PRO A 223 -9.32 -32.62 18.44
C PRO A 223 -8.30 -33.69 18.84
N ARG A 224 -7.45 -33.42 19.84
CA ARG A 224 -6.45 -34.40 20.31
C ARG A 224 -7.03 -35.47 21.25
N ALA A 225 -8.21 -35.21 21.78
CA ALA A 225 -9.05 -36.13 22.53
C ALA A 225 -10.44 -36.20 21.86
N PRO A 226 -11.23 -37.28 22.03
CA PRO A 226 -12.56 -37.38 21.43
C PRO A 226 -13.47 -36.22 21.90
N ALA A 227 -13.85 -35.35 20.97
CA ALA A 227 -14.70 -34.19 21.22
C ALA A 227 -15.55 -33.85 19.98
N ALA A 228 -16.61 -33.09 20.19
CA ALA A 228 -17.47 -32.61 19.10
C ALA A 228 -16.72 -31.63 18.19
N CYS A 229 -16.80 -31.83 16.87
CA CYS A 229 -16.11 -31.00 15.89
C CYS A 229 -16.57 -29.54 15.92
N ALA A 230 -15.61 -28.62 15.82
CA ALA A 230 -15.90 -27.20 15.71
C ALA A 230 -16.38 -26.84 14.30
N ARG A 231 -17.19 -25.78 14.18
CA ARG A 231 -17.61 -25.22 12.88
C ARG A 231 -16.88 -23.91 12.62
N LEU A 232 -16.22 -23.81 11.47
CA LEU A 232 -15.65 -22.54 11.03
C LEU A 232 -16.77 -21.54 10.73
N ALA A 233 -16.74 -20.38 11.38
CA ALA A 233 -17.73 -19.32 11.21
C ALA A 233 -17.22 -18.25 10.24
N GLU A 234 -15.98 -17.81 10.39
CA GLU A 234 -15.37 -16.79 9.55
C GLU A 234 -13.89 -17.10 9.31
N ALA A 235 -13.40 -16.77 8.12
CA ALA A 235 -11.99 -16.81 7.77
C ALA A 235 -11.59 -15.53 7.05
N SER A 236 -10.45 -14.96 7.43
CA SER A 236 -9.85 -13.82 6.75
C SER A 236 -8.33 -13.91 6.76
N LEU A 237 -7.71 -13.21 5.82
CA LEU A 237 -6.27 -13.08 5.68
C LEU A 237 -5.88 -11.62 5.91
N LEU A 238 -5.10 -11.37 6.96
CA LEU A 238 -4.45 -10.09 7.18
C LEU A 238 -3.08 -10.11 6.49
N LEU A 239 -2.99 -9.36 5.40
CA LEU A 239 -1.80 -9.27 4.57
C LEU A 239 -1.12 -7.91 4.75
N VAL A 240 0.19 -7.94 4.97
CA VAL A 240 1.05 -6.76 5.02
C VAL A 240 2.06 -6.84 3.90
N THR A 241 2.14 -5.77 3.11
CA THR A 241 3.11 -5.63 2.04
C THR A 241 3.85 -4.31 2.10
N LEU A 242 5.02 -4.31 1.46
CA LEU A 242 5.89 -3.18 1.26
C LEU A 242 6.05 -2.93 -0.24
N ASP A 243 5.62 -1.77 -0.73
CA ASP A 243 5.97 -1.31 -2.08
C ASP A 243 7.22 -0.43 -2.00
N PRO A 244 8.40 -0.89 -2.45
CA PRO A 244 9.63 -0.12 -2.37
C PRO A 244 9.57 1.20 -3.16
N ARG A 245 8.71 1.30 -4.19
CA ARG A 245 8.56 2.53 -5.00
C ARG A 245 7.84 3.64 -4.26
N LEU A 246 7.18 3.33 -3.16
CA LEU A 246 6.44 4.29 -2.34
C LEU A 246 7.17 4.56 -1.02
N CYS A 247 8.31 3.89 -0.82
CA CYS A 247 9.09 3.90 0.41
C CYS A 247 10.45 4.51 0.11
N HIS A 248 10.45 5.82 -0.10
CA HIS A 248 11.68 6.58 -0.24
C HIS A 248 12.17 6.99 1.15
N PRO A 249 13.47 6.82 1.47
CA PRO A 249 14.03 7.35 2.70
C PRO A 249 13.80 8.85 2.72
N LEU A 250 13.08 9.36 3.73
CA LEU A 250 12.91 10.80 3.94
C LEU A 250 14.31 11.44 3.94
N ALA A 251 14.54 12.34 2.98
CA ALA A 251 15.72 13.20 3.02
C ALA A 251 15.77 13.87 4.39
N ARG A 252 16.96 13.86 5.03
CA ARG A 252 17.19 14.27 6.43
C ARG A 252 16.26 15.41 6.88
N PRO A 253 15.56 15.27 8.02
CA PRO A 253 14.77 16.35 8.55
C PRO A 253 15.68 17.55 8.81
N ARG A 254 15.44 18.64 8.08
CA ARG A 254 15.99 19.95 8.42
C ARG A 254 15.06 20.54 9.47
N ARG A 255 15.66 21.12 10.52
CA ARG A 255 15.01 21.54 11.77
C ARG A 255 13.65 22.21 11.53
N ASP A 256 12.66 21.80 12.33
CA ASP A 256 11.31 22.37 12.36
C ASP A 256 11.34 23.89 12.54
N ALA A 257 10.64 24.60 11.67
CA ALA A 257 10.22 25.98 11.93
C ALA A 257 8.69 26.00 12.07
N GLU A 258 8.19 26.64 13.13
CA GLU A 258 6.75 26.82 13.35
C GLU A 258 6.08 27.56 12.18
N PRO A 259 4.90 27.12 11.72
CA PRO A 259 4.21 27.75 10.61
C PRO A 259 3.59 29.09 11.03
N VAL A 260 4.15 30.20 10.53
CA VAL A 260 3.57 31.54 10.74
C VAL A 260 2.43 31.78 9.74
N LEU A 261 1.20 31.83 10.24
CA LEU A 261 0.00 32.17 9.47
C LEU A 261 -0.26 33.69 9.57
N GLY A 262 -0.01 34.45 8.50
CA GLY A 262 -0.43 35.86 8.47
C GLY A 262 -0.12 36.68 7.21
N GLY A 263 -1.17 37.02 6.43
CA GLY A 263 -1.33 38.34 5.77
C GLY A 263 -0.99 38.50 4.26
N GLY A 264 -2.02 38.61 3.41
CA GLY A 264 -1.98 39.38 2.13
C GLY A 264 -1.76 38.61 0.80
N PRO A 265 -2.47 38.99 -0.30
CA PRO A 265 -2.24 38.47 -1.65
C PRO A 265 -1.08 39.25 -2.31
N GLY A 266 0.04 38.56 -2.52
CA GLY A 266 1.30 39.13 -3.06
C GLY A 266 2.53 38.97 -2.15
N GLY A 267 2.38 38.39 -0.96
CA GLY A 267 3.46 38.26 0.03
C GLY A 267 4.52 37.17 -0.27
N ALA A 268 5.48 37.06 0.66
CA ALA A 268 6.56 36.08 0.66
C ALA A 268 6.09 34.62 0.50
N CYS A 269 6.95 33.77 -0.07
CA CYS A 269 6.72 32.34 -0.26
C CYS A 269 6.37 31.63 1.04
N ARG A 270 5.19 30.98 1.08
CA ARG A 270 4.72 30.23 2.25
C ARG A 270 3.65 29.20 1.88
N ALA A 271 3.36 28.32 2.83
CA ALA A 271 2.25 27.40 2.74
C ALA A 271 0.91 28.14 2.92
N ARG A 272 -0.05 27.79 2.07
CA ARG A 272 -1.43 28.24 2.10
C ARG A 272 -2.33 27.04 2.35
N ARG A 273 -3.41 27.26 3.11
CA ARG A 273 -4.35 26.18 3.46
C ARG A 273 -5.16 25.80 2.23
N LEU A 274 -5.24 24.50 1.99
CA LEU A 274 -6.13 23.89 0.99
C LEU A 274 -6.67 22.62 1.59
N TYR A 275 -7.99 22.56 1.77
CA TYR A 275 -8.67 21.34 2.16
C TYR A 275 -9.12 20.60 0.91
N VAL A 276 -8.75 19.33 0.79
CA VAL A 276 -9.18 18.45 -0.30
C VAL A 276 -10.25 17.51 0.24
N SER A 277 -11.47 17.69 -0.24
CA SER A 277 -12.60 16.82 0.07
C SER A 277 -12.64 15.63 -0.89
N PHE A 278 -12.56 14.40 -0.38
CA PHE A 278 -12.73 13.22 -1.23
C PHE A 278 -14.14 13.09 -1.81
N ARG A 279 -15.12 13.83 -1.27
CA ARG A 279 -16.43 13.94 -1.90
C ARG A 279 -16.35 14.72 -3.21
N GLU A 280 -15.68 15.85 -3.21
CA GLU A 280 -15.52 16.73 -4.38
C GLU A 280 -14.68 16.09 -5.47
N VAL A 281 -13.65 15.31 -5.09
CA VAL A 281 -12.83 14.51 -6.03
C VAL A 281 -13.57 13.26 -6.53
N GLY A 282 -14.73 12.91 -5.94
CA GLY A 282 -15.53 11.75 -6.34
C GLY A 282 -15.09 10.40 -5.74
N TRP A 283 -14.13 10.41 -4.82
CA TRP A 283 -13.55 9.21 -4.19
C TRP A 283 -14.29 8.71 -2.95
N HIS A 284 -15.18 9.52 -2.39
CA HIS A 284 -16.05 9.17 -1.27
C HIS A 284 -16.86 7.87 -1.46
N ARG A 285 -16.97 7.37 -2.70
CA ARG A 285 -17.66 6.12 -3.01
C ARG A 285 -16.90 4.90 -2.51
N TRP A 286 -15.56 4.93 -2.50
CA TRP A 286 -14.71 3.77 -2.16
C TRP A 286 -13.74 4.07 -1.01
N VAL A 287 -13.39 5.33 -0.77
CA VAL A 287 -12.64 5.75 0.42
C VAL A 287 -13.55 5.76 1.64
N ILE A 288 -13.16 5.02 2.66
CA ILE A 288 -13.83 4.94 3.96
C ILE A 288 -13.40 6.14 4.82
N ALA A 289 -12.09 6.35 4.96
CA ALA A 289 -11.49 7.40 5.78
C ALA A 289 -10.09 7.82 5.25
N PRO A 290 -9.66 9.08 5.47
CA PRO A 290 -10.45 10.19 6.01
C PRO A 290 -11.52 10.65 4.99
N ARG A 291 -12.38 11.62 5.35
CA ARG A 291 -13.33 12.23 4.38
C ARG A 291 -12.69 13.28 3.47
N GLY A 292 -11.52 13.74 3.88
CA GLY A 292 -10.70 14.75 3.22
C GLY A 292 -9.58 15.14 4.17
N PHE A 293 -8.62 15.92 3.69
CA PHE A 293 -7.43 16.28 4.45
C PHE A 293 -6.94 17.67 4.04
N LEU A 294 -6.12 18.29 4.88
CA LEU A 294 -5.48 19.57 4.58
C LEU A 294 -4.20 19.32 3.76
N ALA A 295 -4.32 19.31 2.44
CA ALA A 295 -3.18 19.14 1.54
C ALA A 295 -2.22 20.33 1.59
N ASN A 296 -2.77 21.54 1.73
CA ASN A 296 -2.04 22.81 1.60
C ASN A 296 -1.34 22.96 0.22
N TYR A 297 -0.85 24.16 -0.08
CA TYR A 297 -0.07 24.41 -1.30
C TYR A 297 0.88 25.59 -1.11
N CYS A 298 1.93 25.67 -1.93
CA CYS A 298 2.89 26.76 -1.88
C CYS A 298 2.48 27.93 -2.77
N GLN A 299 2.51 29.14 -2.22
CA GLN A 299 2.22 30.35 -2.97
C GLN A 299 2.96 31.56 -2.38
N GLY A 300 3.56 32.36 -3.25
CA GLY A 300 4.21 33.63 -2.92
C GLY A 300 5.40 33.91 -3.83
N GLN A 301 6.02 35.06 -3.64
CA GLN A 301 7.18 35.48 -4.44
C GLN A 301 8.51 35.12 -3.75
N CYS A 302 9.54 34.88 -4.55
CA CYS A 302 10.90 34.53 -4.12
C CYS A 302 11.95 35.55 -4.61
N ALA A 303 11.62 36.85 -4.55
CA ALA A 303 12.53 37.93 -4.93
C ALA A 303 13.55 38.26 -3.83
N LEU A 304 14.62 38.99 -4.18
CA LEU A 304 15.74 39.34 -3.30
C LEU A 304 15.45 40.62 -2.48
N PRO A 305 14.44 40.61 -1.59
CA PRO A 305 14.76 40.55 -0.16
C PRO A 305 14.16 39.34 0.53
N VAL A 306 13.10 38.72 -0.02
CA VAL A 306 12.42 37.53 0.54
C VAL A 306 13.30 36.28 0.49
N ALA A 307 14.20 36.18 -0.50
CA ALA A 307 15.19 35.10 -0.57
C ALA A 307 16.30 35.21 0.51
N LEU A 308 16.54 36.42 1.04
CA LEU A 308 17.58 36.72 2.03
C LEU A 308 17.01 36.87 3.45
N SER A 309 15.83 37.45 3.58
CA SER A 309 15.11 37.63 4.83
C SER A 309 14.25 36.40 5.08
N GLY A 310 14.76 35.51 5.93
CA GLY A 310 14.01 34.38 6.50
C GLY A 310 12.86 34.83 7.41
N SER A 311 11.93 35.66 6.91
CA SER A 311 10.69 36.00 7.61
C SER A 311 9.70 34.83 7.52
N GLY A 312 10.03 33.76 8.25
CA GLY A 312 9.12 32.66 8.58
C GLY A 312 9.15 31.43 7.67
N GLY A 313 10.19 31.24 6.86
CA GLY A 313 10.40 30.03 6.05
C GLY A 313 11.82 29.46 6.17
N PRO A 314 12.07 28.21 5.76
CA PRO A 314 13.41 27.61 5.75
C PRO A 314 14.37 28.45 4.88
N PRO A 315 15.66 28.56 5.25
CA PRO A 315 16.62 29.38 4.52
C PRO A 315 16.71 28.91 3.06
N ALA A 316 16.66 29.86 2.12
CA ALA A 316 16.83 29.59 0.71
C ALA A 316 18.17 28.86 0.47
N LEU A 317 18.20 27.86 -0.42
CA LEU A 317 19.46 27.22 -0.78
C LEU A 317 20.39 28.25 -1.43
N ASN A 318 21.71 28.11 -1.26
CA ASN A 318 22.70 29.02 -1.87
C ASN A 318 22.47 29.20 -3.38
N HIS A 319 22.02 28.13 -4.07
CA HIS A 319 21.67 28.19 -5.48
C HIS A 319 20.43 29.06 -5.78
N ALA A 320 19.43 29.06 -4.90
CA ALA A 320 18.24 29.92 -5.03
C ALA A 320 18.60 31.39 -4.78
N VAL A 321 19.47 31.66 -3.79
CA VAL A 321 20.01 33.01 -3.55
C VAL A 321 20.83 33.49 -4.75
N LEU A 322 21.70 32.64 -5.31
CA LEU A 322 22.48 32.95 -6.51
C LEU A 322 21.58 33.23 -7.72
N ARG A 323 20.55 32.42 -7.97
CA ARG A 323 19.57 32.69 -9.05
C ARG A 323 18.88 34.03 -8.86
N ALA A 324 18.43 34.33 -7.65
CA ALA A 324 17.78 35.61 -7.36
C ALA A 324 18.73 36.80 -7.56
N LEU A 325 20.01 36.66 -7.17
CA LEU A 325 21.05 37.66 -7.41
C LEU A 325 21.32 37.84 -8.91
N MET A 326 21.45 36.75 -9.66
CA MET A 326 21.65 36.78 -11.11
C MET A 326 20.48 37.42 -11.84
N HIS A 327 19.24 37.09 -11.45
CA HIS A 327 18.05 37.72 -12.01
C HIS A 327 17.97 39.22 -11.70
N ALA A 328 18.39 39.63 -10.49
CA ALA A 328 18.43 41.04 -10.10
C ALA A 328 19.53 41.82 -10.83
N ALA A 329 20.68 41.19 -11.08
CA ALA A 329 21.82 41.80 -11.78
C ALA A 329 21.61 41.86 -13.30
N ALA A 330 20.97 40.84 -13.88
CA ALA A 330 20.71 40.75 -15.32
C ALA A 330 19.35 40.05 -15.56
N PRO A 331 18.25 40.82 -15.65
CA PRO A 331 16.92 40.28 -15.97
C PRO A 331 16.97 39.53 -17.31
N GLY A 332 16.78 38.21 -17.28
CA GLY A 332 16.83 37.33 -18.46
C GLY A 332 18.02 36.36 -18.51
N ALA A 333 19.04 36.53 -17.65
CA ALA A 333 20.15 35.57 -17.55
C ALA A 333 19.80 34.32 -16.70
N ALA A 334 18.86 34.46 -15.78
CA ALA A 334 18.32 33.38 -14.95
C ALA A 334 16.88 33.72 -14.57
N ASP A 335 16.00 32.73 -14.45
CA ASP A 335 14.65 32.93 -13.91
C ASP A 335 14.67 33.11 -12.38
N LEU A 336 13.63 33.76 -11.85
CA LEU A 336 13.41 33.81 -10.40
C LEU A 336 13.17 32.40 -9.86
N PRO A 337 13.65 32.11 -8.63
CA PRO A 337 13.33 30.85 -7.97
C PRO A 337 11.81 30.68 -7.76
N CYS A 338 11.35 29.43 -7.82
CA CYS A 338 9.93 29.09 -7.64
C CYS A 338 9.61 28.82 -6.16
N CYS A 339 8.41 29.19 -5.73
CA CYS A 339 7.89 28.82 -4.41
C CYS A 339 7.34 27.38 -4.43
N VAL A 340 8.09 26.44 -3.86
CA VAL A 340 7.80 25.00 -3.93
C VAL A 340 7.82 24.35 -2.55
N PRO A 341 7.22 23.15 -2.37
CA PRO A 341 7.28 22.43 -1.10
C PRO A 341 8.72 22.15 -0.67
N ALA A 342 9.06 22.54 0.56
CA ALA A 342 10.33 22.26 1.19
C ALA A 342 10.25 21.04 2.11
N ARG A 343 9.09 20.84 2.75
CA ARG A 343 8.78 19.66 3.57
C ARG A 343 7.36 19.19 3.29
N LEU A 344 7.24 17.88 3.11
CA LEU A 344 5.95 17.20 2.92
C LEU A 344 5.77 16.14 4.00
N SER A 345 4.51 15.88 4.38
CA SER A 345 4.14 14.82 5.30
C SER A 345 3.15 13.82 4.66
N PRO A 346 3.15 12.56 5.13
CA PRO A 346 2.28 11.52 4.59
C PRO A 346 0.84 11.61 5.11
N ILE A 347 -0.07 10.92 4.42
CA ILE A 347 -1.41 10.61 4.92
C ILE A 347 -1.68 9.10 4.90
N SER A 348 -2.55 8.63 5.78
CA SER A 348 -3.09 7.27 5.73
C SER A 348 -4.50 7.29 5.15
N VAL A 349 -4.81 6.33 4.27
CA VAL A 349 -6.13 6.21 3.65
C VAL A 349 -6.64 4.77 3.81
N LEU A 350 -7.86 4.65 4.29
CA LEU A 350 -8.61 3.40 4.46
C LEU A 350 -9.70 3.33 3.38
N PHE A 351 -9.69 2.28 2.56
CA PHE A 351 -10.60 2.18 1.41
C PHE A 351 -10.91 0.73 1.01
N PHE A 352 -11.87 0.54 0.11
CA PHE A 352 -12.16 -0.74 -0.52
C PHE A 352 -11.50 -0.84 -1.90
N ASP A 353 -10.85 -1.97 -2.20
CA ASP A 353 -10.37 -2.26 -3.55
C ASP A 353 -11.48 -2.86 -4.45
N ASN A 354 -11.14 -3.18 -5.70
CA ASN A 354 -12.07 -3.81 -6.66
C ASN A 354 -12.48 -5.24 -6.28
N SER A 355 -11.76 -5.84 -5.33
CA SER A 355 -12.00 -7.19 -4.81
C SER A 355 -12.61 -7.11 -3.41
N ASP A 356 -13.39 -6.07 -3.10
CA ASP A 356 -13.99 -5.72 -1.78
C ASP A 356 -13.09 -5.96 -0.55
N ASN A 357 -11.77 -5.95 -0.72
CA ASN A 357 -10.85 -6.05 0.40
C ASN A 357 -10.76 -4.70 1.07
N VAL A 358 -10.64 -4.71 2.39
CA VAL A 358 -10.40 -3.47 3.14
C VAL A 358 -8.90 -3.22 3.12
N VAL A 359 -8.48 -2.07 2.60
CA VAL A 359 -7.08 -1.70 2.42
C VAL A 359 -6.78 -0.45 3.23
N LEU A 360 -5.73 -0.50 4.04
CA LEU A 360 -5.11 0.65 4.68
C LEU A 360 -3.76 0.89 4.00
N ARG A 361 -3.59 2.07 3.41
CA ARG A 361 -2.35 2.44 2.71
C ARG A 361 -1.84 3.79 3.19
N GLN A 362 -0.53 3.89 3.30
CA GLN A 362 0.18 5.14 3.57
C GLN A 362 0.67 5.74 2.25
N TYR A 363 0.37 7.03 2.06
CA TYR A 363 0.77 7.83 0.91
C TYR A 363 1.72 8.92 1.38
N GLU A 364 2.96 8.85 0.92
CA GLU A 364 3.98 9.86 1.18
C GLU A 364 3.73 11.12 0.33
N ASP A 365 4.33 12.23 0.75
CA ASP A 365 4.36 13.48 -0.02
C ASP A 365 2.99 14.11 -0.34
N MET A 366 2.00 13.92 0.53
CA MET A 366 0.61 14.36 0.28
C MET A 366 0.24 15.69 0.94
N VAL A 367 0.91 16.09 2.02
CA VAL A 367 0.61 17.33 2.76
C VAL A 367 1.82 18.26 2.75
N VAL A 368 1.63 19.51 2.31
CA VAL A 368 2.66 20.54 2.39
C VAL A 368 2.72 21.09 3.82
N ASP A 369 3.83 20.80 4.50
CA ASP A 369 4.10 21.35 5.82
C ASP A 369 4.82 22.70 5.72
N GLU A 370 5.80 22.81 4.81
CA GLU A 370 6.65 23.98 4.65
C GLU A 370 6.93 24.26 3.16
N CYS A 371 7.05 25.54 2.81
CA CYS A 371 7.41 26.00 1.47
C CYS A 371 8.75 26.73 1.49
N GLY A 372 9.46 26.71 0.36
CA GLY A 372 10.72 27.44 0.20
C GLY A 372 10.99 27.78 -1.26
N CYS A 373 12.00 28.62 -1.47
CA CYS A 373 12.41 29.09 -2.79
C CYS A 373 13.53 28.21 -3.36
N ARG A 374 13.37 27.71 -4.60
CA ARG A 374 14.33 26.82 -5.28
C ARG A 374 14.62 27.21 -6.72
#